data_AF-A0AAW7YD88-F1
#
_entry.id   AF-A0AAW7YD88-F1
#
_cell.length_a   1.000
_cell.length_b   1.000
_cell.length_c   1.000
_cell.angle_alpha   90.00
_cell.angle_beta   90.00
_cell.angle_gamma   90.00
#
_symmetry.space_group_name_H-M   'P 1'
#
loop_
_entity.id
_entity.type
_entity.pdbx_description
1 polymer ?
#
loop_
_entity_poly.entity_id
_entity_poly.type
_entity_poly.pdbx_seq_one_letter_code
_entity_poly.pdbx_strand_id
1 'polypeptide(L)'
;MQGHESAPDTWELLIRDRNREKNWDDAVKRREQLNRFCSFVAKWPNLARAYKHIHSSIRKSIDSPRVKLFEITPTIDPLQAALSNTESSTADSCTLSLDIHWGAQQIIELAGVRTINFSVETCIFIYYSYGDHTGVMTTDDSWDFQPSEGAVLLTFIDGNYNEHEDFDSTIQNAKSISTIVLLPK
;
A
#
# COMPACT_ATOMS: atom_id res chain seq x y z
N MET A 1 -12.74 -12.72 -19.13
CA MET A 1 -13.03 -14.11 -19.55
C MET A 1 -12.27 -15.04 -18.63
N GLN A 2 -12.99 -15.84 -17.84
CA GLN A 2 -12.46 -16.79 -16.87
C GLN A 2 -12.94 -18.17 -17.33
N GLY A 3 -12.01 -19.14 -17.45
CA GLY A 3 -12.30 -20.48 -17.95
C GLY A 3 -11.98 -20.65 -19.45
N HIS A 4 -10.70 -20.66 -19.80
CA HIS A 4 -10.30 -21.21 -21.08
C HIS A 4 -10.13 -22.72 -20.87
N GLU A 5 -10.95 -23.53 -21.53
CA GLU A 5 -10.75 -24.98 -21.65
C GLU A 5 -9.33 -25.22 -22.17
N SER A 6 -8.41 -25.49 -21.26
CA SER A 6 -7.02 -25.73 -21.59
C SER A 6 -6.94 -27.17 -22.06
N ALA A 7 -6.52 -27.39 -23.31
CA ALA A 7 -6.32 -28.73 -23.84
C ALA A 7 -5.40 -29.53 -22.90
N PRO A 8 -5.62 -30.86 -22.72
CA PRO A 8 -4.87 -31.68 -21.77
C PRO A 8 -3.34 -31.57 -21.96
N ASP A 9 -2.87 -31.36 -23.18
CA ASP A 9 -1.46 -31.18 -23.54
C ASP A 9 -0.82 -29.93 -22.88
N THR A 10 -1.64 -28.92 -22.58
CA THR A 10 -1.21 -27.68 -21.90
C THR A 10 -0.78 -27.95 -20.46
N TRP A 11 -1.43 -28.91 -19.80
CA TRP A 11 -1.08 -29.32 -18.44
C TRP A 11 0.23 -30.11 -18.41
N GLU A 12 0.49 -30.96 -19.41
CA GLU A 12 1.78 -31.65 -19.51
C GLU A 12 2.95 -30.67 -19.73
N LEU A 13 2.74 -29.64 -20.55
CA LEU A 13 3.72 -28.56 -20.75
C LEU A 13 3.98 -27.76 -19.47
N LEU A 14 2.94 -27.44 -18.70
CA LEU A 14 3.06 -26.74 -17.42
C LEU A 14 3.78 -27.57 -16.34
N ILE A 15 3.56 -28.88 -16.29
CA ILE A 15 4.21 -29.78 -15.31
C ILE A 15 5.70 -29.99 -15.64
N ARG A 16 6.05 -29.98 -16.93
CA ARG A 16 7.44 -30.13 -17.42
C ARG A 16 8.24 -28.83 -17.40
N ASP A 17 7.58 -27.68 -17.21
CA ASP A 17 8.27 -26.39 -17.14
C ASP A 17 9.10 -26.29 -15.85
N ARG A 18 10.37 -25.91 -16.00
CA ARG A 18 11.32 -25.73 -14.90
C ARG A 18 10.92 -24.55 -14.00
N ASN A 19 10.11 -23.62 -14.51
CA ASN A 19 9.63 -22.44 -13.79
C ASN A 19 8.19 -22.61 -13.26
N ARG A 20 7.63 -23.83 -13.26
CA ARG A 20 6.23 -24.08 -12.87
C ARG A 20 5.85 -23.49 -11.50
N GLU A 21 6.72 -23.62 -10.51
CA GLU A 21 6.47 -23.18 -9.14
C GLU A 21 6.40 -21.65 -9.09
N LYS A 22 7.33 -20.98 -9.77
CA LYS A 22 7.31 -19.53 -9.91
C LYS A 22 6.06 -19.03 -10.64
N ASN A 23 5.68 -19.67 -11.74
CA ASN A 23 4.48 -19.31 -12.50
C ASN A 23 3.20 -19.52 -11.67
N TRP A 24 3.17 -20.58 -10.86
CA TRP A 24 2.07 -20.86 -9.94
C TRP A 24 1.99 -19.82 -8.83
N ASP A 25 3.11 -19.53 -8.18
CA ASP A 25 3.19 -18.50 -7.13
C ASP A 25 2.75 -17.13 -7.65
N ASP A 26 3.19 -16.75 -8.86
CA ASP A 26 2.77 -15.50 -9.49
C ASP A 26 1.28 -15.49 -9.83
N ALA A 27 0.70 -16.64 -10.20
CA ALA A 27 -0.74 -16.77 -10.41
C ALA A 27 -1.55 -16.66 -9.12
N VAL A 28 -1.08 -17.29 -8.04
CA VAL A 28 -1.68 -17.19 -6.70
C VAL A 28 -1.63 -15.75 -6.21
N LYS A 29 -0.47 -15.08 -6.27
CA LYS A 29 -0.31 -13.67 -5.88
C LYS A 29 -1.25 -12.75 -6.65
N ARG A 30 -1.39 -12.94 -7.97
CA ARG A 30 -2.35 -12.17 -8.79
C ARG A 30 -3.80 -12.38 -8.34
N ARG A 31 -4.18 -13.61 -8.00
CA ARG A 31 -5.53 -13.91 -7.51
C ARG A 31 -5.78 -13.30 -6.13
N GLU A 32 -4.81 -13.36 -5.23
CA GLU A 32 -4.88 -12.71 -3.92
C GLU A 32 -5.05 -11.20 -4.03
N GLN A 33 -4.25 -10.55 -4.88
CA GLN A 33 -4.39 -9.11 -5.17
C GLN A 33 -5.79 -8.76 -5.69
N LEU A 34 -6.34 -9.59 -6.59
CA LEU A 34 -7.68 -9.39 -7.11
C LEU A 34 -8.76 -9.58 -6.02
N ASN A 35 -8.61 -10.58 -5.16
CA ASN A 35 -9.52 -10.79 -4.02
C ASN A 35 -9.49 -9.59 -3.05
N ARG A 36 -8.31 -9.05 -2.77
CA ARG A 36 -8.14 -7.84 -1.94
C ARG A 36 -8.83 -6.65 -2.59
N PHE A 37 -8.61 -6.45 -3.89
CA PHE A 37 -9.29 -5.39 -4.63
C PHE A 37 -10.81 -5.54 -4.58
N CYS A 38 -11.35 -6.73 -4.86
CA CYS A 38 -12.79 -6.98 -4.77
C CYS A 38 -13.35 -6.69 -3.38
N SER A 39 -12.64 -7.09 -2.33
CA SER A 39 -13.02 -6.83 -0.94
C SER A 39 -13.01 -5.34 -0.62
N PHE A 40 -11.99 -4.61 -1.11
CA PHE A 40 -11.88 -3.17 -1.00
C PHE A 40 -13.06 -2.45 -1.69
N VAL A 41 -13.33 -2.78 -2.95
CA VAL A 41 -14.41 -2.14 -3.71
C VAL A 41 -15.78 -2.42 -3.09
N ALA A 42 -15.99 -3.63 -2.55
CA ALA A 42 -17.25 -4.00 -1.92
C ALA A 42 -17.51 -3.22 -0.61
N LYS A 43 -16.46 -3.00 0.21
CA LYS A 43 -16.59 -2.34 1.51
C LYS A 43 -16.48 -0.81 1.44
N TRP A 44 -15.65 -0.27 0.53
CA TRP A 44 -15.37 1.17 0.41
C TRP A 44 -15.49 1.66 -1.04
N PRO A 45 -16.71 1.72 -1.61
CA PRO A 45 -16.91 2.05 -3.02
C PRO A 45 -16.52 3.49 -3.37
N ASN A 46 -16.62 4.44 -2.43
CA ASN A 46 -16.21 5.83 -2.64
C ASN A 46 -14.69 5.95 -2.83
N LEU A 47 -13.92 5.31 -1.94
CA LEU A 47 -12.46 5.24 -2.06
C LEU A 47 -12.04 4.47 -3.32
N ALA A 48 -12.77 3.41 -3.69
CA ALA A 48 -12.50 2.68 -4.92
C ALA A 48 -12.71 3.54 -6.19
N ARG A 49 -13.70 4.45 -6.17
CA ARG A 49 -13.91 5.41 -7.26
C ARG A 49 -12.74 6.40 -7.35
N ALA A 50 -12.28 6.94 -6.22
CA ALA A 50 -11.12 7.83 -6.17
C ALA A 50 -9.84 7.10 -6.65
N TYR A 51 -9.61 5.89 -6.15
CA TYR A 51 -8.50 5.03 -6.56
C TYR A 51 -8.48 4.76 -8.07
N LYS A 52 -9.64 4.51 -8.68
CA LYS A 52 -9.77 4.32 -10.13
C LYS A 52 -9.58 5.64 -10.90
N HIS A 53 -10.07 6.76 -10.38
CA HIS A 53 -9.89 8.07 -10.99
C HIS A 53 -8.40 8.43 -11.09
N ILE A 54 -7.68 8.29 -9.98
CA ILE A 54 -6.24 8.55 -9.93
C ILE A 54 -5.47 7.60 -10.84
N HIS A 55 -5.91 6.34 -10.99
CA HIS A 55 -5.28 5.35 -11.88
C HIS A 55 -5.06 5.87 -13.30
N SER A 56 -6.03 6.61 -13.85
CA SER A 56 -5.94 7.18 -15.20
C SER A 56 -4.78 8.17 -15.38
N SER A 57 -4.32 8.76 -14.28
CA SER A 57 -3.30 9.80 -14.26
C SER A 57 -1.97 9.32 -13.69
N ILE A 58 -1.84 8.03 -13.38
CA ILE A 58 -0.60 7.46 -12.85
C ILE A 58 0.49 7.55 -13.92
N ARG A 59 1.56 8.27 -13.58
CA ARG A 59 2.77 8.40 -14.40
C ARG A 59 3.96 7.91 -13.60
N LYS A 60 4.94 7.36 -14.31
CA LYS A 60 6.21 6.91 -13.74
C LYS A 60 7.33 7.78 -14.30
N SER A 61 8.05 8.47 -13.42
CA SER A 61 9.34 9.06 -13.74
C SER A 61 10.48 8.12 -13.33
N ILE A 62 11.60 8.18 -14.04
CA ILE A 62 12.81 7.41 -13.75
C ILE A 62 13.55 8.01 -12.53
N ASP A 63 13.43 9.32 -12.34
CA ASP A 63 14.17 10.09 -11.32
C ASP A 63 13.38 10.27 -10.02
N SER A 64 12.33 9.47 -9.79
CA SER A 64 11.51 9.63 -8.59
C SER A 64 12.22 9.10 -7.33
N PRO A 65 12.09 9.81 -6.20
CA PRO A 65 12.76 9.48 -4.94
C PRO A 65 12.28 8.15 -4.36
N ARG A 66 13.15 7.44 -3.63
CA ARG A 66 12.73 6.21 -2.96
C ARG A 66 11.94 6.54 -1.70
N VAL A 67 10.69 6.07 -1.63
CA VAL A 67 9.85 6.20 -0.45
C VAL A 67 9.66 4.84 0.19
N LYS A 68 9.87 4.78 1.49
CA LYS A 68 9.55 3.61 2.31
C LYS A 68 8.60 3.98 3.42
N LEU A 69 7.58 3.17 3.63
CA LEU A 69 6.77 3.24 4.84
C LEU A 69 7.44 2.35 5.88
N PHE A 70 7.50 2.81 7.13
CA PHE A 70 7.96 1.99 8.24
C PHE A 70 7.08 2.22 9.46
N GLU A 71 6.88 1.17 10.25
CA GLU A 71 6.17 1.25 11.51
C GLU A 71 7.07 1.80 12.62
N ILE A 72 6.57 2.78 13.38
CA ILE A 72 7.20 3.15 14.65
C ILE A 72 6.65 2.23 15.73
N THR A 73 7.48 1.35 16.28
CA THR A 73 7.19 0.77 17.60
C THR A 73 7.45 1.84 18.66
N PRO A 74 6.48 2.20 19.52
CA PRO A 74 6.79 2.98 20.70
C PRO A 74 7.83 2.20 21.50
N THR A 75 8.99 2.80 21.72
CA THR A 75 10.01 2.24 22.62
C THR A 75 9.35 2.00 23.95
N ILE A 76 9.12 0.72 24.28
CA ILE A 76 8.73 0.32 25.61
C ILE A 76 9.82 0.87 26.54
N ASP A 77 9.39 1.71 27.45
CA ASP A 77 10.15 2.41 28.47
C ASP A 77 11.27 1.50 29.04
N PRO A 78 12.56 1.92 29.12
CA PRO A 78 13.65 1.11 29.65
C PRO A 78 13.46 0.65 31.11
N LEU A 79 12.38 1.09 31.77
CA LEU A 79 11.99 0.70 33.13
C LEU A 79 10.98 -0.46 33.20
N GLN A 80 10.49 -1.02 32.08
CA GLN A 80 9.71 -2.26 32.10
C GLN A 80 10.58 -3.53 32.18
N ALA A 81 11.61 -3.51 33.02
CA ALA A 81 12.25 -4.71 33.54
C ALA A 81 11.56 -5.14 34.85
N ALA A 82 10.24 -5.36 34.81
CA ALA A 82 9.50 -5.89 35.96
C ALA A 82 9.25 -7.39 35.78
N LEU A 83 10.24 -8.17 36.23
CA LEU A 83 10.16 -9.54 36.72
C LEU A 83 8.87 -10.31 36.38
N SER A 84 8.78 -10.83 35.16
CA SER A 84 7.77 -11.82 34.79
C SER A 84 8.48 -13.02 34.18
N ASN A 85 8.87 -13.97 35.05
CA ASN A 85 9.28 -15.30 34.64
C ASN A 85 8.05 -16.07 34.14
N THR A 86 7.74 -15.97 32.85
CA THR A 86 7.05 -17.05 32.14
C THR A 86 7.45 -17.00 30.68
N GLU A 87 7.82 -18.17 30.17
CA GLU A 87 8.48 -18.39 28.90
C GLU A 87 7.64 -17.95 27.69
N SER A 88 8.36 -17.45 26.67
CA SER A 88 7.93 -17.36 25.27
C SER A 88 6.75 -16.43 24.92
N SER A 89 7.07 -15.16 24.75
CA SER A 89 6.67 -14.48 23.52
C SER A 89 7.73 -13.44 23.20
N THR A 90 8.67 -13.81 22.34
CA THR A 90 9.37 -12.84 21.50
C THR A 90 8.27 -12.03 20.83
N ALA A 91 7.99 -10.85 21.38
CA ALA A 91 7.24 -9.83 20.66
C ALA A 91 8.16 -9.43 19.51
N ASP A 92 8.04 -10.20 18.43
CA ASP A 92 8.68 -9.95 17.16
C ASP A 92 8.33 -8.51 16.80
N SER A 93 9.30 -7.63 16.93
CA SER A 93 9.24 -6.25 16.51
C SER A 93 9.02 -6.24 14.99
N CYS A 94 7.76 -6.39 14.57
CA CYS A 94 7.35 -6.33 13.17
C CYS A 94 7.59 -4.92 12.65
N THR A 95 8.80 -4.66 12.20
CA THR A 95 9.12 -3.45 11.44
C THR A 95 8.52 -3.64 10.05
N LEU A 96 7.27 -3.21 9.87
CA LEU A 96 6.58 -3.32 8.60
C LEU A 96 7.18 -2.29 7.63
N SER A 97 8.18 -2.72 6.83
CA SER A 97 8.81 -1.87 5.82
C SER A 97 8.17 -2.12 4.46
N LEU A 98 7.55 -1.10 3.87
CA LEU A 98 6.89 -1.18 2.57
C LEU A 98 7.53 -0.20 1.60
N ASP A 99 8.03 -0.70 0.48
CA ASP A 99 8.57 0.14 -0.58
C ASP A 99 7.42 0.69 -1.45
N ILE A 100 7.43 2.00 -1.71
CA ILE A 100 6.49 2.61 -2.65
C ILE A 100 6.98 2.42 -4.07
N HIS A 101 6.14 1.80 -4.90
CA HIS A 101 6.38 1.68 -6.32
C HIS A 101 5.73 2.84 -7.08
N TRP A 102 6.55 3.77 -7.56
CA TRP A 102 6.10 4.84 -8.47
C TRP A 102 5.52 4.28 -9.76
N GLY A 103 4.44 4.89 -10.24
CA GLY A 103 3.73 4.41 -11.41
C GLY A 103 2.86 3.18 -11.15
N ALA A 104 2.68 2.78 -9.88
CA ALA A 104 1.90 1.62 -9.51
C ALA A 104 0.86 1.97 -8.43
N GLN A 105 -0.10 1.06 -8.29
CA GLN A 105 -1.04 1.08 -7.20
C GLN A 105 -0.86 -0.15 -6.33
N GLN A 106 -0.94 0.03 -5.02
CA GLN A 106 -0.73 -1.03 -4.05
C GLN A 106 -1.90 -1.09 -3.09
N ILE A 107 -2.30 -2.30 -2.72
CA ILE A 107 -3.32 -2.55 -1.71
C ILE A 107 -2.69 -3.44 -0.65
N ILE A 108 -2.66 -2.92 0.58
CA ILE A 108 -1.91 -3.49 1.70
C ILE A 108 -2.87 -3.67 2.85
N GLU A 109 -2.88 -4.87 3.42
CA GLU A 109 -3.69 -5.19 4.60
C GLU A 109 -2.83 -5.02 5.85
N LEU A 110 -3.29 -4.19 6.78
CA LEU A 110 -2.64 -3.95 8.06
C LEU A 110 -3.49 -4.53 9.19
N ALA A 111 -2.83 -5.21 10.12
CA ALA A 111 -3.46 -5.77 11.31
C ALA A 111 -3.12 -4.93 12.54
N GLY A 112 -4.13 -4.56 13.32
CA GLY A 112 -3.97 -3.77 14.55
C GLY A 112 -3.73 -2.28 14.31
N VAL A 113 -3.61 -1.53 15.41
CA VAL A 113 -3.29 -0.09 15.40
C VAL A 113 -1.79 0.06 15.16
N ARG A 114 -1.39 0.91 14.20
CA ARG A 114 0.01 1.12 13.83
C ARG A 114 0.28 2.58 13.49
N THR A 115 1.41 3.11 13.92
CA THR A 115 1.91 4.41 13.48
C THR A 115 2.86 4.21 12.31
N ILE A 116 2.55 4.83 11.17
CA ILE A 116 3.26 4.71 9.90
C ILE A 116 4.04 5.99 9.65
N ASN A 117 5.34 5.86 9.49
CA ASN A 117 6.22 6.93 9.06
C ASN A 117 6.68 6.74 7.62
N PHE A 118 7.07 7.85 7.01
CA PHE A 118 7.61 7.90 5.66
C PHE A 118 9.13 8.18 5.74
N SER A 119 9.93 7.31 5.13
CA SER A 119 11.36 7.53 4.93
C SER A 119 11.57 7.92 3.48
N VAL A 120 11.91 9.18 3.26
CA VAL A 120 12.17 9.73 1.93
C VAL A 120 13.36 10.68 1.98
N GLU A 121 14.18 10.67 0.93
CA GLU A 121 15.32 11.59 0.77
C GLU A 121 14.89 13.02 0.40
N THR A 122 13.65 13.21 -0.03
CA THR A 122 13.06 14.46 -0.50
C THR A 122 11.67 14.65 0.11
N CYS A 123 11.28 15.89 0.41
CA CYS A 123 9.92 16.17 0.85
C CYS A 123 8.93 15.90 -0.30
N ILE A 124 7.92 15.06 -0.04
CA ILE A 124 6.87 14.70 -1.01
C ILE A 124 5.51 15.00 -0.40
N PHE A 125 4.59 15.43 -1.24
CA PHE A 125 3.20 15.63 -0.85
C PHE A 125 2.41 14.33 -0.93
N ILE A 126 1.67 14.06 0.13
CA ILE A 126 0.85 12.86 0.29
C ILE A 126 -0.58 13.33 0.47
N TYR A 127 -1.43 13.12 -0.54
CA TYR A 127 -2.85 13.32 -0.41
C TYR A 127 -3.48 12.10 0.22
N TYR A 128 -4.26 12.28 1.28
CA TYR A 128 -4.95 11.19 1.95
C TYR A 128 -6.47 11.33 1.81
N SER A 129 -7.14 10.19 1.76
CA SER A 129 -8.60 10.10 1.84
C SER A 129 -9.00 8.91 2.70
N TYR A 130 -9.83 9.14 3.70
CA TYR A 130 -10.39 8.11 4.57
C TYR A 130 -11.82 8.52 4.98
N GLY A 131 -12.77 7.58 4.92
CA GLY A 131 -14.18 7.91 5.11
C GLY A 131 -14.63 9.06 4.20
N ASP A 132 -15.12 10.14 4.80
CA ASP A 132 -15.52 11.39 4.12
C ASP A 132 -14.47 12.52 4.29
N HIS A 133 -13.30 12.20 4.82
CA HIS A 133 -12.22 13.14 5.09
C HIS A 133 -11.13 13.04 4.03
N THR A 134 -10.64 14.20 3.64
CA THR A 134 -9.53 14.36 2.71
C THR A 134 -8.58 15.43 3.21
N GLY A 135 -7.32 15.30 2.85
CA GLY A 135 -6.31 16.29 3.22
C GLY A 135 -4.97 16.01 2.58
N VAL A 136 -4.01 16.87 2.91
CA VAL A 136 -2.64 16.77 2.45
C VAL A 136 -1.74 16.68 3.67
N MET A 137 -0.76 15.80 3.60
CA MET A 137 0.34 15.71 4.55
C MET A 137 1.66 15.65 3.76
N THR A 138 2.76 15.81 4.46
CA THR A 138 4.11 15.68 3.91
C THR A 138 4.77 14.43 4.45
N THR A 139 5.95 14.09 3.93
CA THR A 139 6.74 12.95 4.43
C THR A 139 7.30 13.15 5.82
N ASP A 140 7.26 14.37 6.36
CA ASP A 140 7.67 14.67 7.75
C ASP A 140 6.58 14.31 8.76
N ASP A 141 5.34 14.13 8.29
CA ASP A 141 4.21 13.72 9.09
C ASP A 141 4.18 12.21 9.30
N SER A 142 3.46 11.76 10.32
CA SER A 142 3.17 10.35 10.58
C SER A 142 1.68 10.07 10.43
N TRP A 143 1.34 8.86 9.99
CA TRP A 143 -0.05 8.40 9.92
C TRP A 143 -0.37 7.36 10.98
N ASP A 144 -1.33 7.65 11.86
CA ASP A 144 -1.83 6.68 12.83
C ASP A 144 -2.96 5.85 12.21
N PHE A 145 -2.64 4.64 11.78
CA PHE A 145 -3.61 3.71 11.22
C PHE A 145 -4.42 3.04 12.33
N GLN A 146 -5.73 3.30 12.35
CA GLN A 146 -6.68 2.61 13.22
C GLN A 146 -7.65 1.74 12.40
N PRO A 147 -7.69 0.41 12.62
CA PRO A 147 -8.59 -0.47 11.86
C PRO A 147 -10.08 -0.11 11.97
N SER A 148 -10.48 0.54 13.08
CA SER A 148 -11.84 1.02 13.33
C SER A 148 -12.27 2.15 12.40
N GLU A 149 -11.32 2.94 11.88
CA GLU A 149 -11.60 4.06 10.96
C GLU A 149 -11.80 3.59 9.51
N GLY A 150 -11.40 2.34 9.22
CA GLY A 150 -11.60 1.72 7.92
C GLY A 150 -10.40 1.86 6.99
N ALA A 151 -10.68 1.85 5.68
CA ALA A 151 -9.63 1.95 4.67
C ALA A 151 -9.13 3.39 4.48
N VAL A 152 -7.84 3.53 4.21
CA VAL A 152 -7.18 4.81 3.91
C VAL A 152 -6.54 4.73 2.54
N LEU A 153 -6.78 5.72 1.69
CA LEU A 153 -6.12 5.90 0.41
C LEU A 153 -5.04 6.99 0.56
N LEU A 154 -3.79 6.63 0.35
CA LEU A 154 -2.64 7.52 0.31
C LEU A 154 -2.16 7.67 -1.12
N THR A 155 -2.04 8.91 -1.60
CA THR A 155 -1.58 9.25 -2.95
C THR A 155 -0.31 10.07 -2.83
N PHE A 156 0.80 9.47 -3.26
CA PHE A 156 2.12 10.09 -3.25
C PHE A 156 2.33 10.80 -4.57
N ILE A 157 2.69 12.08 -4.50
CA ILE A 157 2.81 12.95 -5.67
C ILE A 157 4.21 13.56 -5.70
N ASP A 158 5.00 13.16 -6.68
CA ASP A 158 6.30 13.74 -6.99
C ASP A 158 6.09 14.94 -7.95
N GLY A 159 6.13 16.15 -7.40
CA GLY A 159 5.89 17.40 -8.13
C GLY A 159 5.84 18.61 -7.21
N ASN A 160 5.75 19.80 -7.81
CA ASN A 160 5.52 21.03 -7.05
C ASN A 160 4.05 21.08 -6.65
N TYR A 161 3.76 20.95 -5.36
CA TYR A 161 2.42 21.22 -4.86
C TYR A 161 2.19 22.72 -4.76
N ASN A 162 1.01 23.13 -5.19
CA ASN A 162 0.54 24.50 -5.08
C ASN A 162 -0.78 24.44 -4.30
N GLU A 163 -0.82 25.03 -3.11
CA GLU A 163 -2.00 25.01 -2.23
C GLU A 163 -3.26 25.61 -2.89
N HIS A 164 -3.07 26.39 -3.96
CA HIS A 164 -4.14 27.03 -4.72
C HIS A 164 -4.60 26.23 -5.95
N GLU A 165 -3.94 25.12 -6.28
CA GLU A 165 -4.34 24.25 -7.38
C GLU A 165 -5.28 23.13 -6.91
N ASP A 166 -6.30 22.85 -7.72
CA ASP A 166 -7.18 21.71 -7.48
C ASP A 166 -6.38 20.39 -7.53
N PHE A 167 -6.86 19.39 -6.79
CA PHE A 167 -6.22 18.07 -6.71
C PHE A 167 -6.01 17.43 -8.09
N ASP A 168 -7.01 17.55 -8.98
CA ASP A 168 -6.92 17.01 -10.34
C ASP A 168 -5.84 17.71 -11.18
N SER A 169 -5.66 19.02 -11.02
CA SER A 169 -4.59 19.77 -11.68
C SER A 169 -3.22 19.37 -11.15
N THR A 170 -3.10 19.19 -9.83
CA THR A 170 -1.87 18.73 -9.16
C THR A 170 -1.44 17.38 -9.69
N ILE A 171 -2.37 16.42 -9.81
CA ILE A 171 -2.11 15.09 -10.37
C ILE A 171 -1.70 15.19 -11.85
N GLN A 172 -2.35 16.03 -12.66
CA GLN A 172 -2.01 16.14 -14.09
C GLN A 172 -0.61 16.72 -14.34
N ASN A 173 -0.17 17.62 -13.46
CA ASN A 173 1.13 18.29 -13.53
C ASN A 173 2.25 17.51 -12.83
N ALA A 174 1.91 16.47 -12.06
CA ALA A 174 2.89 15.66 -11.35
C ALA A 174 3.84 14.93 -12.29
N LYS A 175 5.11 14.82 -11.87
CA LYS A 175 6.13 14.03 -12.58
C LYS A 175 5.89 12.55 -12.40
N SER A 176 5.48 12.14 -11.20
CA SER A 176 5.27 10.74 -10.84
C SER A 176 4.21 10.62 -9.76
N ILE A 177 3.41 9.56 -9.84
CA ILE A 177 2.33 9.30 -8.88
C ILE A 177 2.35 7.85 -8.47
N SER A 178 2.13 7.60 -7.18
CA SER A 178 1.85 6.28 -6.64
C SER A 178 0.65 6.35 -5.72
N THR A 179 -0.13 5.26 -5.66
CA THR A 179 -1.25 5.16 -4.71
C THR A 179 -1.12 3.90 -3.88
N ILE A 180 -1.41 4.04 -2.60
CA ILE A 180 -1.41 2.94 -1.65
C ILE A 180 -2.74 2.98 -0.91
N VAL A 181 -3.44 1.85 -0.87
CA VAL A 181 -4.61 1.65 -0.03
C VAL A 181 -4.19 0.81 1.16
N LEU A 182 -4.41 1.33 2.35
CA LEU A 182 -4.27 0.61 3.62
C LEU A 182 -5.65 0.07 4.02
N LEU A 183 -5.77 -1.25 4.12
CA LEU A 183 -7.00 -1.94 4.49
C LEU A 183 -6.88 -2.53 5.90
N PRO A 184 -7.94 -2.47 6.72
CA PRO A 184 -8.00 -3.25 7.94
C PRO A 184 -8.15 -4.73 7.59
N LYS A 185 -7.28 -5.57 8.18
CA LYS A 185 -7.32 -7.03 8.06
C LYS A 185 -8.48 -7.65 8.86
#